data_AF-A0A2W1B3T9-F1
#
_entry.id   AF-A0A2W1B3T9-F1
#
_cell.length_a   1.000
_cell.length_b   1.000
_cell.length_c   1.000
_cell.angle_alpha   90.00
_cell.angle_beta   90.00
_cell.angle_gamma   90.00
#
_symmetry.space_group_name_H-M   'P 1'
#
loop_
_entity.id
_entity.type
_entity.pdbx_description
1 polymer ?
#
loop_
_entity_poly.entity_id
_entity_poly.type
_entity_poly.pdbx_seq_one_letter_code
_entity_poly.pdbx_strand_id
1 'polypeptide(L)'
;MLLSLISTAPSEPKARASVLDVLSFKLGLVVIGHPVDLDVQRIYSAEPEIPGHKIVLNHNSSDYLRSLQHHGVTVEIGVGPSKAPLRQDTEQ
;
A
#
# COMPACT_ATOMS: atom_id res chain seq x y z
N MET A 1 -14.46 9.48 -0.42
CA MET A 1 -14.09 9.45 1.03
C MET A 1 -14.72 8.21 1.66
N LEU A 2 -14.03 7.45 2.51
CA LEU A 2 -14.54 6.15 3.02
C LEU A 2 -15.95 6.22 3.62
N LEU A 3 -16.26 7.24 4.43
CA LEU A 3 -17.59 7.36 5.06
C LEU A 3 -18.72 7.64 4.05
N SER A 4 -18.42 8.12 2.84
CA SER A 4 -19.44 8.27 1.78
C SER A 4 -19.80 6.93 1.14
N LEU A 5 -18.95 5.90 1.28
CA LEU A 5 -19.22 4.53 0.80
C LEU A 5 -20.07 3.72 1.80
N ILE A 6 -20.18 4.18 3.04
CA ILE A 6 -20.98 3.53 4.09
C ILE A 6 -22.34 4.21 4.15
N SER A 7 -23.35 3.57 3.56
CA SER A 7 -24.72 4.11 3.47
C SER A 7 -25.31 4.47 4.83
N THR A 8 -25.02 3.66 5.85
CA THR A 8 -25.53 3.82 7.23
C THR A 8 -24.72 4.77 8.11
N ALA A 9 -23.61 5.35 7.63
CA ALA A 9 -22.79 6.22 8.46
C ALA A 9 -23.55 7.53 8.82
N PRO A 10 -23.51 7.98 10.09
CA PRO A 10 -24.21 9.19 10.53
C PRO A 10 -23.75 10.45 9.79
N SER A 11 -24.62 11.46 9.71
CA SER A 11 -24.38 12.69 8.96
C SER A 11 -23.26 13.56 9.54
N GLU A 12 -23.13 13.64 10.87
CA GLU A 12 -22.11 14.47 11.51
C GLU A 12 -20.67 13.98 11.21
N PRO A 13 -20.30 12.70 11.38
CA PRO A 13 -19.00 12.20 10.96
C PRO A 13 -18.72 12.41 9.46
N LYS A 14 -19.74 12.28 8.59
CA LYS A 14 -19.60 12.56 7.16
C LYS A 14 -19.23 14.03 6.90
N ALA A 15 -19.89 14.97 7.58
CA ALA A 15 -19.61 16.40 7.45
C ALA A 15 -18.23 16.78 8.04
N ARG A 16 -17.82 16.16 9.15
CA ARG A 16 -16.48 16.39 9.72
C ARG A 16 -15.38 15.83 8.83
N ALA A 17 -15.61 14.68 8.21
CA ALA A 17 -14.61 14.07 7.35
C ALA A 17 -14.49 14.76 5.98
N SER A 18 -15.54 15.46 5.49
CA SER A 18 -15.49 16.13 4.19
C SER A 18 -14.54 17.32 4.11
N VAL A 19 -14.04 17.81 5.26
CA VAL A 19 -13.06 18.90 5.34
C VAL A 19 -11.64 18.40 5.60
N LEU A 20 -11.42 17.09 5.66
CA LEU A 20 -10.10 16.51 5.88
C LEU A 20 -9.34 16.41 4.55
N ASP A 21 -8.02 16.64 4.62
CA ASP A 21 -7.13 16.35 3.52
C ASP A 21 -7.10 14.85 3.21
N VAL A 22 -7.08 14.52 1.92
CA VAL A 22 -7.03 13.14 1.45
C VAL A 22 -5.61 12.82 1.00
N LEU A 23 -5.01 11.81 1.62
CA LEU A 23 -3.76 11.20 1.18
C LEU A 23 -4.07 9.89 0.46
N SER A 24 -4.01 9.93 -0.86
CA SER A 24 -4.18 8.76 -1.70
C SER A 24 -2.86 8.02 -1.89
N PHE A 25 -2.91 6.70 -1.91
CA PHE A 25 -1.78 5.86 -2.28
C PHE A 25 -2.24 4.77 -3.24
N LYS A 26 -1.31 4.31 -4.09
CA LYS A 26 -1.47 3.09 -4.88
C LYS A 26 -0.80 1.93 -4.13
N LEU A 27 -1.32 0.72 -4.35
CA LEU A 27 -0.73 -0.50 -3.84
C LEU A 27 -0.14 -1.31 -5.00
N GLY A 28 1.15 -1.60 -4.91
CA GLY A 28 1.80 -2.62 -5.73
C GLY A 28 1.75 -3.96 -4.99
N LEU A 29 1.22 -5.00 -5.65
CA LEU A 29 1.16 -6.34 -5.10
C LEU A 29 2.03 -7.25 -5.97
N VAL A 30 3.07 -7.84 -5.38
CA VAL A 30 4.00 -8.73 -6.06
C VAL A 30 3.97 -10.09 -5.38
N VAL A 31 3.93 -11.15 -6.18
CA VAL A 31 4.05 -12.53 -5.72
C VAL A 31 5.37 -13.08 -6.22
N ILE A 32 6.18 -13.59 -5.30
CA ILE A 32 7.43 -14.28 -5.59
C ILE A 32 7.12 -15.78 -5.68
N GLY A 33 7.52 -16.39 -6.79
CA GLY A 33 7.23 -17.79 -7.15
C GLY A 33 8.00 -18.84 -6.33
N HIS A 34 8.71 -18.43 -5.30
CA HIS A 34 9.53 -19.29 -4.45
C HIS A 34 9.67 -18.68 -3.05
N PRO A 35 10.08 -19.48 -2.05
CA PRO A 35 10.43 -18.97 -0.73
C PRO A 35 11.58 -17.97 -0.81
N VAL A 36 11.51 -16.91 0.00
CA VAL A 36 12.56 -15.92 0.22
C VAL A 36 13.10 -16.09 1.64
N ASP A 37 14.40 -16.28 1.76
CA ASP A 37 15.10 -16.33 3.04
C ASP A 37 15.74 -14.97 3.32
N LEU A 38 14.92 -14.03 3.79
CA LEU A 38 15.34 -12.70 4.20
C LEU A 38 14.60 -12.34 5.48
N ASP A 39 15.31 -11.92 6.53
CA ASP A 39 14.69 -11.59 7.82
C ASP A 39 14.22 -10.14 7.95
N VAL A 40 14.01 -9.46 6.82
CA VAL A 40 13.54 -8.07 6.78
C VAL A 40 12.02 -8.06 6.64
N GLN A 41 11.31 -7.46 7.59
CA GLN A 41 9.85 -7.36 7.49
C GLN A 41 9.38 -6.18 6.63
N ARG A 42 10.07 -5.03 6.72
CA ARG A 42 9.72 -3.79 6.01
C ARG A 42 10.95 -3.03 5.57
N ILE A 43 10.87 -2.41 4.40
CA ILE A 43 11.87 -1.49 3.85
C ILE A 43 11.17 -0.15 3.62
N TYR A 44 11.81 0.94 4.04
CA TYR A 44 11.35 2.30 3.79
C TYR A 44 12.31 3.00 2.84
N SER A 45 11.78 3.78 1.91
CA SER A 45 12.60 4.56 0.98
C SER A 45 12.08 5.98 0.85
N ALA A 46 13.01 6.93 0.95
CA ALA A 46 12.78 8.34 0.63
C ALA A 46 13.25 8.69 -0.78
N GLU A 47 13.93 7.77 -1.47
CA GLU A 47 14.55 8.05 -2.77
C GLU A 47 13.49 8.32 -3.85
N PRO A 48 13.68 9.35 -4.69
CA PRO A 48 12.69 9.74 -5.69
C PRO A 48 12.51 8.69 -6.79
N GLU A 49 13.56 7.95 -7.14
CA GLU A 49 13.54 6.90 -8.17
C GLU A 49 12.89 5.59 -7.69
N ILE A 50 12.70 5.42 -6.37
CA ILE A 50 12.01 4.26 -5.80
C ILE A 50 10.54 4.63 -5.56
N PRO A 51 9.58 4.05 -6.32
CA PRO A 51 8.18 4.45 -6.21
C PRO A 51 7.59 4.18 -4.82
N GLY A 52 7.93 3.01 -4.26
CA GLY A 52 7.45 2.55 -2.96
C GLY A 52 8.15 3.24 -1.80
N HIS A 53 7.40 4.02 -1.02
CA HIS A 53 7.95 4.63 0.21
C HIS A 53 7.96 3.65 1.38
N LYS A 54 7.15 2.59 1.30
CA LYS A 54 7.10 1.48 2.24
C LYS A 54 6.84 0.18 1.48
N ILE A 55 7.72 -0.79 1.70
CA ILE A 55 7.69 -2.12 1.07
C ILE A 55 7.62 -3.14 2.20
N VAL A 56 6.64 -4.03 2.15
CA VAL A 56 6.38 -5.03 3.19
C VAL A 56 6.60 -6.41 2.61
N LEU A 57 7.43 -7.22 3.27
CA LEU A 57 7.62 -8.63 2.96
C LEU A 57 6.60 -9.42 3.79
N ASN A 58 5.43 -9.69 3.21
CA ASN A 58 4.28 -10.19 3.95
C ASN A 58 4.54 -11.54 4.63
N HIS A 59 5.40 -12.39 4.04
CA HIS A 59 5.75 -13.70 4.58
C HIS A 59 6.43 -13.64 5.96
N ASN A 60 7.09 -12.52 6.29
CA ASN A 60 7.71 -12.31 7.60
C ASN A 60 6.72 -11.83 8.69
N SER A 61 5.41 -11.97 8.46
CA SER A 61 4.39 -11.63 9.47
C SER A 61 4.01 -12.81 10.37
N SER A 62 4.37 -14.04 10.01
CA SER A 62 4.21 -15.23 10.85
C SER A 62 5.02 -16.41 10.31
N ASP A 63 5.31 -17.39 11.17
CA ASP A 63 5.99 -18.64 10.76
C ASP A 63 5.20 -19.41 9.70
N TYR A 64 3.86 -19.41 9.82
CA TYR A 64 2.97 -19.99 8.81
C TYR A 64 3.20 -19.36 7.44
N LEU A 65 3.15 -18.02 7.33
CA LEU A 65 3.33 -17.34 6.05
C LEU A 65 4.76 -17.51 5.51
N ARG A 66 5.77 -17.56 6.39
CA ARG A 66 7.17 -17.83 6.02
C ARG A 66 7.33 -19.23 5.41
N SER A 67 6.56 -20.21 5.87
CA SER A 67 6.60 -21.60 5.39
C SER A 67 5.98 -21.81 4.00
N LEU A 68 5.23 -20.84 3.46
CA LEU A 68 4.53 -21.00 2.18
C LEU A 68 5.52 -20.96 1.00
N GLN A 69 5.16 -21.64 -0.09
CA GLN A 69 5.97 -21.70 -1.32
C GLN A 69 5.97 -20.38 -2.11
N HIS A 70 4.94 -19.56 -1.94
CA HIS A 70 4.79 -18.27 -2.62
C HIS A 70 4.80 -17.16 -1.59
N HIS A 71 5.61 -16.13 -1.83
CA HIS A 71 5.81 -15.05 -0.88
C HIS A 71 5.27 -13.74 -1.44
N GLY A 72 4.43 -13.06 -0.65
CA GLY A 72 3.86 -11.77 -1.03
C GLY A 72 4.76 -10.60 -0.64
N VAL A 73 4.77 -9.58 -1.50
CA VAL A 73 5.33 -8.25 -1.23
C VAL A 73 4.28 -7.19 -1.53
N THR A 74 4.06 -6.30 -0.57
CA THR A 74 3.15 -5.15 -0.68
C THR A 74 3.96 -3.87 -0.74
N VAL A 75 3.68 -3.01 -1.73
CA VAL A 75 4.36 -1.73 -1.93
C VAL A 75 3.35 -0.59 -1.81
N GLU A 76 3.55 0.31 -0.85
CA GLU A 76 2.76 1.54 -0.72
C GLU A 76 3.43 2.66 -1.53
N ILE A 77 2.70 3.20 -2.50
CA ILE A 77 3.19 4.24 -3.43
C ILE A 77 2.38 5.50 -3.15
N GLY A 78 3.04 6.54 -2.61
CA GLY A 78 2.39 7.83 -2.38
C GLY A 78 2.02 8.47 -3.71
N VAL A 79 0.78 8.95 -3.83
CA VAL A 79 0.33 9.71 -5.00
C VAL A 79 0.23 11.16 -4.58
N GLY A 80 0.98 12.03 -5.25
CA GLY A 80 0.94 13.46 -4.98
C GLY A 80 1.61 14.28 -6.08
N PRO A 81 1.53 15.62 -6.03
CA PRO A 81 2.07 16.50 -7.06
C PRO A 81 3.57 16.31 -7.33
N SER A 82 4.32 15.84 -6.32
CA SER A 82 5.76 15.58 -6.38
C SER A 82 6.14 14.13 -6.69
N LYS A 83 5.18 13.19 -6.72
CA LYS A 83 5.39 11.78 -7.12
C LYS A 83 4.35 11.40 -8.16
N ALA A 84 4.66 11.72 -9.41
CA ALA A 84 3.88 11.24 -10.55
C ALA A 84 4.13 9.72 -10.72
N PRO A 85 3.08 8.89 -10.81
CA PRO A 85 3.26 7.48 -11.13
C PRO A 85 3.89 7.36 -12.53
N LEU A 86 5.09 6.79 -12.62
CA LEU A 86 5.87 6.64 -13.86
C LEU A 86 5.23 5.68 -14.89
N ARG A 87 4.06 5.10 -14.57
CA ARG A 87 3.42 4.00 -15.33
C ARG A 87 1.99 4.36 -15.70
N GLN A 88 1.76 4.56 -17.00
CA GLN A 88 0.47 4.93 -17.61
C GLN A 88 -0.60 3.83 -17.48
N ASP A 89 -0.21 2.57 -17.31
CA ASP A 89 -1.14 1.44 -17.17
C ASP A 89 -1.85 1.37 -15.80
N THR A 90 -1.58 2.34 -14.93
CA THR A 90 -2.19 2.46 -13.60
C THR A 90 -3.29 3.53 -13.53
N GLU A 91 -3.71 4.06 -14.68
CA GLU A 91 -4.88 4.92 -14.84
C GLU A 91 -6.08 4.06 -15.27
N GLN A 92 -6.92 3.67 -14.32
CA GLN A 92 -8.26 3.12 -14.56
C GLN A 92 -9.25 3.84 -13.65
#